data_AF-A0A450V825-F1
#
_entry.id   AF-A0A450V825-F1
#
_cell.length_a   1.000
_cell.length_b   1.000
_cell.length_c   1.000
_cell.angle_alpha   90.00
_cell.angle_beta   90.00
_cell.angle_gamma   90.00
#
_symmetry.space_group_name_H-M   'P 1'
#
loop_
_entity.id
_entity.type
_entity.pdbx_description
1 polymer ?
#
loop_
_entity_poly.entity_id
_entity_poly.type
_entity_poly.pdbx_seq_one_letter_code
_entity_poly.pdbx_strand_id
1 'polypeptide(L)'
;MEAKRKYAFEPDYAVPPGETLLEVTGSLDMTQKDLAARTGLAIQTLHRIFKGIQPITYETANRLELVTNVPANFWNRLEAQFQEQVAKFNERQRMAADIEWLQSIPTKELMERGFVEPLKDKVTLLREVLRFYGVSSVAAWSAVWKEPAVAARRSACFDSQPGPASAWIRQGELQAQAIACQPYDKNRFMAALEEIRTLTRDTPQVFEPEIKRLCAEAGVAVALVKEMKKVPWNGATKWLGPDKVMILLCLRGKGEDKFWFSFFHEAGHVLHDKKKDLFVNDGNCGDRSEERADKFATEFLIPAKYNSTIKDLRSRSEVIQLADELGIAPGIVAGRYQFLTKRWDYFKDLIRGLEWR
;
A
#
# COMPACT_ATOMS: atom_id res chain seq x y z
N MET A 1 34.42 -8.77 23.88
CA MET A 1 33.79 -9.84 23.08
C MET A 1 32.28 -9.59 23.10
N GLU A 2 31.76 -8.81 22.16
CA GLU A 2 30.31 -8.68 21.99
C GLU A 2 29.80 -9.89 21.22
N ALA A 3 28.79 -10.58 21.77
CA ALA A 3 28.22 -11.77 21.16
C ALA A 3 27.61 -11.42 19.79
N LYS A 4 28.25 -11.93 18.72
CA LYS A 4 27.71 -11.91 17.35
C LYS A 4 26.44 -12.77 17.31
N ARG A 5 25.31 -12.11 17.03
CA ARG A 5 23.93 -12.63 16.87
C ARG A 5 23.31 -13.26 18.12
N LYS A 6 22.35 -12.53 18.71
CA LYS A 6 21.33 -13.12 19.58
C LYS A 6 20.35 -13.89 18.69
N TYR A 7 20.31 -15.21 18.80
CA TYR A 7 19.21 -16.00 18.25
C TYR A 7 18.00 -15.78 19.15
N ALA A 8 16.88 -15.31 18.58
CA ALA A 8 15.62 -15.29 19.31
C ALA A 8 15.20 -16.75 19.54
N PHE A 9 15.06 -17.15 20.79
CA PHE A 9 14.47 -18.45 21.14
C PHE A 9 12.95 -18.34 20.99
N GLU A 10 12.43 -18.86 19.88
CA GLU A 10 11.01 -18.96 19.60
C GLU A 10 10.59 -20.43 19.62
N PRO A 11 10.28 -21.00 20.80
CA PRO A 11 9.83 -22.38 20.90
C PRO A 11 8.49 -22.55 20.17
N ASP A 12 8.31 -23.70 19.52
CA ASP A 12 7.08 -24.10 18.84
C ASP A 12 6.08 -24.81 19.78
N TYR A 13 6.38 -24.81 21.09
CA TYR A 13 5.55 -25.33 22.16
C TYR A 13 5.32 -24.27 23.24
N ALA A 14 4.16 -24.33 23.88
CA ALA A 14 3.80 -23.46 25.00
C ALA A 14 3.70 -24.32 26.26
N VAL A 15 4.56 -24.05 27.25
CA VAL A 15 4.48 -24.73 28.56
C VAL A 15 3.51 -23.95 29.44
N PRO A 16 2.41 -24.55 29.91
CA PRO A 16 1.47 -23.87 30.78
C PRO A 16 2.15 -23.54 32.13
N PRO A 17 1.93 -22.33 32.71
CA PRO A 17 2.49 -21.96 34.00
C PRO A 17 2.11 -22.92 35.13
N GLY A 18 1.00 -23.64 34.94
CA GLY A 18 0.55 -24.69 35.82
C GLY A 18 1.52 -25.87 35.98
N GLU A 19 2.34 -26.19 34.97
CA GLU A 19 3.39 -27.21 35.12
C GLU A 19 4.47 -26.75 36.09
N THR A 20 4.95 -25.51 35.95
CA THR A 20 5.88 -24.90 36.92
C THR A 20 5.26 -24.80 38.31
N LEU A 21 3.97 -24.50 38.40
CA LEU A 21 3.28 -24.49 39.69
C LEU A 21 3.26 -25.89 40.33
N LEU A 22 3.06 -26.97 39.55
CA LEU A 22 3.14 -28.33 40.08
C LEU A 22 4.54 -28.66 40.62
N GLU A 23 5.59 -28.26 39.92
CA GLU A 23 6.98 -28.44 40.37
C GLU A 23 7.25 -27.68 41.68
N VAL A 24 6.85 -26.40 41.76
CA VAL A 24 7.00 -25.58 42.96
C VAL A 24 6.21 -26.19 44.13
N THR A 25 4.97 -26.63 43.88
CA THR A 25 4.14 -27.25 44.91
C THR A 25 4.74 -28.55 45.42
N GLY A 26 5.32 -29.37 44.52
CA GLY A 26 6.04 -30.58 44.87
C GLY A 26 7.32 -30.32 45.67
N SER A 27 8.07 -29.26 45.35
CA SER A 27 9.27 -28.87 46.11
C SER A 27 8.99 -28.40 47.54
N LEU A 28 7.74 -28.04 47.82
CA LEU A 28 7.24 -27.64 49.14
C LEU A 28 6.54 -28.81 49.88
N ASP A 29 6.62 -30.03 49.35
CA ASP A 29 5.94 -31.23 49.87
C ASP A 29 4.42 -31.04 50.09
N MET A 30 3.79 -30.18 49.28
CA MET A 30 2.35 -29.90 49.36
C MET A 30 1.55 -30.70 48.34
N THR A 31 0.37 -31.19 48.73
CA THR A 31 -0.58 -31.74 47.77
C THR A 31 -1.37 -30.63 47.07
N GLN A 32 -1.99 -30.95 45.92
CA GLN A 32 -2.89 -30.01 45.23
C GLN A 32 -4.08 -29.59 46.11
N LYS A 33 -4.52 -30.47 47.03
CA LYS A 33 -5.57 -30.14 48.01
C LYS A 33 -5.07 -29.13 49.04
N ASP A 34 -3.82 -29.27 49.49
CA ASP A 34 -3.21 -28.32 50.42
C ASP A 34 -3.03 -26.95 49.77
N LEU A 35 -2.59 -26.91 48.51
CA LEU A 35 -2.48 -25.68 47.75
C LEU A 35 -3.85 -25.00 47.59
N ALA A 36 -4.90 -25.75 47.28
CA ALA A 36 -6.27 -25.23 47.17
C ALA A 36 -6.74 -24.60 48.48
N ALA A 37 -6.57 -25.31 49.59
CA ALA A 37 -6.93 -24.84 50.91
C ALA A 37 -6.16 -23.58 51.32
N ARG A 38 -4.84 -23.53 51.07
CA ARG A 38 -3.97 -22.41 51.44
C ARG A 38 -4.19 -21.16 50.60
N THR A 39 -4.50 -21.31 49.31
CA THR A 39 -4.76 -20.19 48.39
C THR A 39 -6.22 -19.72 48.41
N GLY A 40 -7.12 -20.47 49.06
CA GLY A 40 -8.56 -20.22 49.01
C GLY A 40 -9.17 -20.37 47.62
N LEU A 41 -8.53 -21.15 46.75
CA LEU A 41 -9.00 -21.43 45.38
C LEU A 41 -9.72 -22.77 45.35
N ALA A 42 -10.73 -22.91 44.48
CA ALA A 42 -11.35 -24.20 44.25
C ALA A 42 -10.35 -25.18 43.61
N ILE A 43 -10.40 -26.46 44.01
CA ILE A 43 -9.57 -27.52 43.42
C ILE A 43 -9.76 -27.58 41.89
N GLN A 44 -10.99 -27.36 41.40
CA GLN A 44 -11.28 -27.30 39.97
C GLN A 44 -10.55 -26.15 39.26
N THR A 45 -10.44 -24.98 39.91
CA THR A 45 -9.70 -23.83 39.39
C THR A 45 -8.21 -24.16 39.26
N LEU A 46 -7.61 -24.74 40.30
CA LEU A 46 -6.21 -25.17 40.24
C LEU A 46 -5.97 -26.24 39.18
N HIS A 47 -6.88 -27.23 39.04
CA HIS A 47 -6.79 -28.24 37.99
C HIS A 47 -6.83 -27.62 36.58
N ARG A 48 -7.68 -26.61 36.36
CA ARG A 48 -7.73 -25.88 35.08
C ARG A 48 -6.48 -25.04 34.83
N ILE A 49 -5.87 -24.47 35.87
CA ILE A 49 -4.58 -23.77 35.79
C ILE A 49 -3.46 -24.76 35.42
N PHE A 50 -3.41 -25.93 36.06
CA PHE A 50 -2.46 -27.00 35.73
C PHE A 50 -2.57 -27.48 34.29
N LYS A 51 -3.78 -27.48 33.73
CA LYS A 51 -4.03 -27.84 32.33
C LYS A 51 -3.85 -26.68 31.34
N GLY A 52 -3.50 -25.48 31.79
CA GLY A 52 -3.38 -24.29 30.93
C GLY A 52 -4.72 -23.79 30.36
N ILE A 53 -5.85 -24.25 30.89
CA ILE A 53 -7.20 -23.87 30.43
C ILE A 53 -7.65 -22.57 31.10
N GLN A 54 -7.25 -22.37 32.36
CA GLN A 54 -7.56 -21.16 33.12
C GLN A 54 -6.27 -20.38 33.37
N PRO A 55 -6.22 -19.08 33.01
CA PRO A 55 -5.02 -18.27 33.20
C PRO A 55 -4.76 -18.01 34.69
N ILE A 56 -3.49 -17.87 35.05
CA ILE A 56 -3.10 -17.28 36.33
C ILE A 56 -3.33 -15.76 36.25
N THR A 57 -4.42 -15.31 36.87
CA THR A 57 -4.72 -13.87 36.99
C THR A 57 -3.78 -13.18 37.98
N TYR A 58 -3.66 -11.85 37.92
CA TYR A 58 -2.90 -11.07 38.92
C TYR A 58 -3.31 -11.38 40.36
N GLU A 59 -4.61 -11.56 40.62
CA GLU A 59 -5.11 -11.95 41.93
C GLU A 59 -4.65 -13.37 42.34
N THR A 60 -4.74 -14.32 41.41
CA THR A 60 -4.25 -15.70 41.62
C THR A 60 -2.75 -15.69 41.91
N ALA A 61 -1.96 -14.91 41.16
CA ALA A 61 -0.52 -14.77 41.35
C ALA A 61 -0.16 -14.23 42.75
N ASN A 62 -0.89 -13.21 43.24
CA ASN A 62 -0.70 -12.68 44.59
C ASN A 62 -0.99 -13.73 45.67
N ARG A 63 -2.05 -14.53 45.49
CA ARG A 63 -2.38 -15.64 46.42
C ARG A 63 -1.32 -16.74 46.37
N LEU A 64 -0.80 -17.06 45.19
CA LEU A 64 0.27 -18.04 45.02
C LEU A 64 1.58 -17.58 45.66
N GLU A 65 1.92 -16.29 45.58
CA GLU A 65 3.10 -15.73 46.24
C GLU A 65 3.07 -15.95 47.76
N LEU A 66 1.92 -15.68 48.40
CA LEU A 66 1.76 -15.88 49.84
C LEU A 66 1.94 -17.33 50.27
N VAL A 67 1.67 -18.31 49.39
CA VAL A 67 1.73 -19.74 49.72
C VAL A 67 3.04 -20.40 49.29
N THR A 68 3.59 -19.99 48.15
CA THR A 68 4.78 -20.59 47.54
C THR A 68 6.07 -19.82 47.82
N ASN A 69 5.96 -18.58 48.32
CA ASN A 69 7.06 -17.62 48.46
C ASN A 69 7.77 -17.30 47.12
N VAL A 70 7.15 -17.64 45.99
CA VAL A 70 7.59 -17.26 44.64
C VAL A 70 6.88 -15.96 44.25
N PRO A 71 7.61 -14.89 43.87
CA PRO A 71 7.01 -13.59 43.62
C PRO A 71 5.87 -13.62 42.59
N ALA A 72 4.78 -12.88 42.82
CA ALA A 72 3.64 -12.81 41.88
C ALA A 72 4.08 -12.39 40.47
N ASN A 73 5.10 -11.53 40.38
CA ASN A 73 5.66 -11.08 39.11
C ASN A 73 6.26 -12.22 38.26
N PHE A 74 6.65 -13.34 38.87
CA PHE A 74 7.18 -14.49 38.16
C PHE A 74 6.03 -15.23 37.47
N TRP A 75 4.96 -15.51 38.21
CA TRP A 75 3.74 -16.15 37.68
C TRP A 75 3.10 -15.32 36.57
N ASN A 76 2.99 -14.00 36.76
CA ASN A 76 2.44 -13.11 35.73
C ASN A 76 3.28 -13.12 34.44
N ARG A 77 4.62 -13.20 34.55
CA ARG A 77 5.51 -13.29 33.38
C ARG A 77 5.36 -14.62 32.67
N LEU A 78 5.30 -15.74 33.41
CA LEU A 78 5.08 -17.06 32.82
C LEU A 78 3.73 -17.13 32.09
N GLU A 79 2.66 -16.61 32.70
CA GLU A 79 1.33 -16.56 32.08
C GLU A 79 1.35 -15.72 30.80
N ALA A 80 1.94 -14.52 30.85
CA ALA A 80 2.05 -13.67 29.67
C ALA A 80 2.81 -14.37 28.53
N GLN A 81 3.93 -15.04 28.84
CA GLN A 81 4.70 -15.80 27.85
C GLN A 81 3.90 -16.98 27.28
N PHE A 82 3.20 -17.73 28.12
CA PHE A 82 2.37 -18.84 27.69
C PHE A 82 1.25 -18.38 26.74
N GLN A 83 0.51 -17.34 27.12
CA GLN A 83 -0.57 -16.80 26.30
C GLN A 83 -0.07 -16.22 24.97
N GLU A 84 1.10 -15.57 24.96
CA GLU A 84 1.74 -15.11 23.71
C GLU A 84 2.02 -16.29 22.77
N GLN A 85 2.57 -17.40 23.28
CA GLN A 85 2.88 -18.58 22.46
C GLN A 85 1.61 -19.28 21.95
N VAL A 86 0.60 -19.45 22.80
CA VAL A 86 -0.71 -20.01 22.39
C VAL A 86 -1.35 -19.13 21.31
N ALA A 87 -1.29 -17.80 21.46
CA ALA A 87 -1.81 -16.87 20.45
C ALA A 87 -1.08 -17.00 19.11
N LYS A 88 0.26 -17.07 19.11
CA LYS A 88 1.07 -17.29 17.90
C LYS A 88 0.75 -18.62 17.22
N PHE A 89 0.60 -19.69 18.00
CA PHE A 89 0.25 -21.01 17.48
C PHE A 89 -1.14 -21.01 16.81
N ASN A 90 -2.15 -20.46 17.50
CA ASN A 90 -3.50 -20.35 16.96
C ASN A 90 -3.58 -19.44 15.72
N GLU A 91 -2.82 -18.33 15.72
CA GLU A 91 -2.68 -17.46 14.56
C GLU A 91 -2.09 -18.22 13.38
N ARG A 92 -1.01 -18.98 13.59
CA ARG A 92 -0.36 -19.79 12.56
C ARG A 92 -1.32 -20.82 11.97
N GLN A 93 -2.12 -21.49 12.80
CA GLN A 93 -3.12 -22.46 12.34
C GLN A 93 -4.21 -21.81 11.49
N ARG A 94 -4.74 -20.65 11.92
CA ARG A 94 -5.74 -19.91 11.13
C ARG A 94 -5.17 -19.47 9.79
N MET A 95 -3.96 -18.91 9.80
CA MET A 95 -3.26 -18.48 8.58
C MET A 95 -2.94 -19.65 7.65
N ALA A 96 -2.75 -20.86 8.17
CA ALA A 96 -2.51 -22.03 7.33
C ALA A 96 -3.70 -22.35 6.39
N ALA A 97 -4.93 -22.04 6.82
CA ALA A 97 -6.12 -22.20 5.97
C ALA A 97 -6.16 -21.21 4.79
N ASP A 98 -5.49 -20.07 4.93
CA ASP A 98 -5.51 -18.97 3.95
C ASP A 98 -4.30 -18.98 3.00
N ILE A 99 -3.41 -19.98 3.08
CA ILE A 99 -2.17 -20.05 2.29
C ILE A 99 -2.45 -19.96 0.78
N GLU A 100 -3.54 -20.54 0.30
CA GLU A 100 -3.89 -20.54 -1.12
C GLU A 100 -4.10 -19.13 -1.69
N TRP A 101 -4.52 -18.17 -0.85
CA TRP A 101 -4.69 -16.77 -1.26
C TRP A 101 -3.40 -16.16 -1.82
N LEU A 102 -2.23 -16.62 -1.38
CA LEU A 102 -0.93 -16.15 -1.91
C LEU A 102 -0.77 -16.39 -3.41
N GLN A 103 -1.49 -17.35 -3.99
CA GLN A 103 -1.47 -17.60 -5.43
C GLN A 103 -2.17 -16.48 -6.23
N SER A 104 -3.10 -15.76 -5.59
CA SER A 104 -3.80 -14.62 -6.20
C SER A 104 -2.97 -13.34 -6.18
N ILE A 105 -1.94 -13.27 -5.34
CA ILE A 105 -1.10 -12.08 -5.12
C ILE A 105 0.23 -12.24 -5.87
N PRO A 106 0.79 -11.17 -6.47
CA PRO A 106 2.09 -11.20 -7.14
C PRO A 106 3.27 -11.25 -6.15
N THR A 107 3.31 -12.26 -5.28
CA THR A 107 4.29 -12.41 -4.18
C THR A 107 5.74 -12.36 -4.66
N LYS A 108 6.06 -13.06 -5.75
CA LYS A 108 7.41 -13.05 -6.34
C LYS A 108 7.86 -11.64 -6.75
N GLU A 109 6.98 -10.90 -7.42
CA GLU A 109 7.27 -9.53 -7.86
C GLU A 109 7.38 -8.56 -6.67
N LEU A 110 6.59 -8.76 -5.61
CA LEU A 110 6.73 -8.00 -4.37
C LEU A 110 8.07 -8.26 -3.67
N MET A 111 8.57 -9.50 -3.70
CA MET A 111 9.90 -9.84 -3.19
C MET A 111 11.01 -9.22 -4.02
N GLU A 112 10.94 -9.32 -5.34
CA GLU A 112 11.92 -8.72 -6.27
C GLU A 112 12.01 -7.19 -6.10
N ARG A 113 10.90 -6.56 -5.71
CA ARG A 113 10.81 -5.11 -5.44
C ARG A 113 11.14 -4.72 -4.00
N GLY A 114 11.44 -5.68 -3.11
CA GLY A 114 11.81 -5.43 -1.72
C GLY A 114 10.65 -5.04 -0.78
N PHE A 115 9.40 -5.26 -1.18
CA PHE A 115 8.24 -5.01 -0.31
C PHE A 115 7.93 -6.16 0.64
N VAL A 116 8.40 -7.37 0.31
CA VAL A 116 8.17 -8.60 1.08
C VAL A 116 9.48 -9.38 1.15
N GLU A 117 9.87 -9.83 2.32
CA GLU A 117 11.08 -10.64 2.50
C GLU A 117 10.94 -12.02 1.84
N PRO A 118 12.01 -12.56 1.20
CA PRO A 118 11.99 -13.88 0.59
C PRO A 118 12.01 -14.96 1.68
N LEU A 119 10.83 -15.46 2.04
CA LEU A 119 10.63 -16.45 3.09
C LEU A 119 10.27 -17.83 2.52
N LYS A 120 10.87 -18.89 3.09
CA LYS A 120 10.57 -20.28 2.73
C LYS A 120 9.26 -20.77 3.35
N ASP A 121 8.95 -20.33 4.57
CA ASP A 121 7.73 -20.72 5.27
C ASP A 121 6.53 -19.92 4.74
N LYS A 122 5.53 -20.64 4.23
CA LYS A 122 4.35 -20.01 3.59
C LYS A 122 3.48 -19.23 4.56
N VAL A 123 3.39 -19.65 5.82
CA VAL A 123 2.58 -18.94 6.82
C VAL A 123 3.23 -17.61 7.21
N THR A 124 4.55 -17.61 7.41
CA THR A 124 5.31 -16.39 7.65
C THR A 124 5.25 -15.46 6.43
N LEU A 125 5.34 -16.01 5.21
CA LEU A 125 5.13 -15.24 3.98
C LEU A 125 3.73 -14.62 3.92
N LEU A 126 2.69 -15.37 4.27
CA LEU A 126 1.32 -14.84 4.33
C LEU A 126 1.22 -13.66 5.29
N ARG A 127 1.77 -13.79 6.49
CA ARG A 127 1.83 -12.71 7.47
C ARG A 127 2.53 -11.46 6.92
N GLU A 128 3.67 -11.63 6.24
CA GLU A 128 4.42 -10.54 5.63
C GLU A 128 3.65 -9.84 4.51
N VAL A 129 2.94 -10.59 3.67
CA VAL A 129 2.10 -10.02 2.62
C VAL A 129 0.90 -9.27 3.22
N LEU A 130 0.26 -9.81 4.26
CA LEU A 130 -0.81 -9.11 4.99
C LEU A 130 -0.30 -7.82 5.63
N ARG A 131 0.93 -7.84 6.19
CA ARG A 131 1.62 -6.65 6.71
C ARG A 131 1.88 -5.61 5.63
N PHE A 132 2.35 -6.02 4.45
CA PHE A 132 2.50 -5.12 3.30
C PHE A 132 1.17 -4.41 2.95
N TYR A 133 0.07 -5.15 2.94
CA TYR A 133 -1.27 -4.58 2.71
C TYR A 133 -1.83 -3.79 3.91
N GLY A 134 -1.24 -3.90 5.11
CA GLY A 134 -1.72 -3.25 6.32
C GLY A 134 -3.05 -3.82 6.85
N VAL A 135 -3.28 -5.12 6.65
CA VAL A 135 -4.53 -5.81 7.03
C VAL A 135 -4.24 -7.01 7.92
N SER A 136 -5.19 -7.38 8.79
CA SER A 136 -5.00 -8.46 9.77
C SER A 136 -5.37 -9.86 9.28
N SER A 137 -6.03 -9.97 8.12
CA SER A 137 -6.48 -11.26 7.55
C SER A 137 -6.79 -11.16 6.06
N VAL A 138 -6.91 -12.30 5.39
CA VAL A 138 -7.37 -12.37 3.99
C VAL A 138 -8.81 -11.87 3.85
N ALA A 139 -9.67 -12.12 4.84
CA ALA A 139 -11.02 -11.57 4.88
C ALA A 139 -11.01 -10.03 4.94
N ALA A 140 -10.14 -9.43 5.76
CA ALA A 140 -9.98 -7.97 5.82
C ALA A 140 -9.42 -7.42 4.49
N TRP A 141 -8.48 -8.11 3.87
CA TRP A 141 -8.03 -7.77 2.51
C TRP A 141 -9.20 -7.81 1.52
N SER A 142 -10.03 -8.85 1.56
CA SER A 142 -11.21 -8.96 0.70
C SER A 142 -12.19 -7.81 0.94
N ALA A 143 -12.45 -7.42 2.19
CA ALA A 143 -13.33 -6.30 2.51
C ALA A 143 -12.83 -4.96 1.97
N VAL A 144 -11.51 -4.71 2.00
CA VAL A 144 -10.91 -3.46 1.52
C VAL A 144 -10.78 -3.43 -0.01
N TRP A 145 -10.40 -4.56 -0.61
CA TRP A 145 -9.99 -4.61 -2.01
C TRP A 145 -11.00 -5.32 -2.93
N LYS A 146 -11.83 -6.26 -2.46
CA LYS A 146 -12.78 -7.04 -3.30
C LYS A 146 -14.25 -6.72 -3.06
N GLU A 147 -14.70 -6.63 -1.81
CA GLU A 147 -16.10 -6.35 -1.50
C GLU A 147 -16.35 -4.83 -1.58
N PRO A 148 -17.58 -4.39 -1.93
CA PRO A 148 -17.83 -2.98 -2.14
C PRO A 148 -18.02 -2.29 -0.78
N ALA A 149 -17.18 -1.32 -0.46
CA ALA A 149 -17.51 -0.28 0.51
C ALA A 149 -17.57 1.07 -0.22
N VAL A 150 -18.66 1.28 -0.96
CA VAL A 150 -19.17 2.58 -1.45
C VAL A 150 -18.23 3.35 -2.41
N ALA A 151 -18.64 3.44 -3.67
CA ALA A 151 -18.25 4.45 -4.68
C ALA A 151 -16.83 4.40 -5.32
N ALA A 152 -16.01 3.36 -5.08
CA ALA A 152 -14.82 3.17 -5.91
C ALA A 152 -15.20 2.68 -7.32
N ARG A 153 -14.98 3.50 -8.36
CA ARG A 153 -15.15 3.09 -9.75
C ARG A 153 -13.96 2.22 -10.15
N ARG A 154 -14.15 0.90 -10.07
CA ARG A 154 -13.11 -0.08 -10.41
C ARG A 154 -13.04 -0.24 -11.92
N SER A 155 -11.83 -0.25 -12.46
CA SER A 155 -11.59 -0.62 -13.87
C SER A 155 -11.87 -2.11 -14.08
N ALA A 156 -12.21 -2.50 -15.31
CA ALA A 156 -12.46 -3.92 -15.64
C ALA A 156 -11.23 -4.82 -15.36
N CYS A 157 -10.03 -4.23 -15.38
CA CYS A 157 -8.83 -4.93 -14.96
C CYS A 157 -8.78 -5.21 -13.45
N PHE A 158 -9.24 -4.28 -12.63
CA PHE A 158 -9.24 -4.47 -11.17
C PHE A 158 -10.12 -5.69 -10.83
N ASP A 159 -11.27 -5.80 -11.48
CA ASP A 159 -12.21 -6.89 -11.25
C ASP A 159 -11.69 -8.24 -11.77
N SER A 160 -10.97 -8.26 -12.89
CA SER A 160 -10.39 -9.49 -13.42
C SER A 160 -9.12 -9.93 -12.67
N GLN A 161 -8.34 -9.00 -12.10
CA GLN A 161 -7.05 -9.28 -11.46
C GLN A 161 -6.80 -8.46 -10.18
N PRO A 162 -7.60 -8.68 -9.12
CA PRO A 162 -7.56 -7.86 -7.91
C PRO A 162 -6.23 -7.94 -7.15
N GLY A 163 -5.48 -9.04 -7.24
CA GLY A 163 -4.20 -9.19 -6.57
C GLY A 163 -3.12 -8.23 -7.12
N PRO A 164 -2.72 -8.34 -8.40
CA PRO A 164 -1.79 -7.40 -9.01
C PRO A 164 -2.25 -5.94 -8.94
N ALA A 165 -3.54 -5.69 -9.21
CA ALA A 165 -4.18 -4.38 -9.09
C ALA A 165 -3.98 -3.75 -7.71
N SER A 166 -4.41 -4.44 -6.65
CA SER A 166 -4.28 -3.95 -5.28
C SER A 166 -2.81 -3.81 -4.87
N ALA A 167 -1.92 -4.70 -5.32
CA ALA A 167 -0.49 -4.62 -5.02
C ALA A 167 0.14 -3.34 -5.60
N TRP A 168 -0.25 -2.94 -6.82
CA TRP A 168 0.26 -1.73 -7.45
C TRP A 168 -0.26 -0.47 -6.75
N ILE A 169 -1.56 -0.41 -6.46
CA ILE A 169 -2.16 0.70 -5.71
C ILE A 169 -1.55 0.81 -4.31
N ARG A 170 -1.37 -0.31 -3.60
CA ARG A 170 -0.79 -0.34 -2.26
C ARG A 170 0.65 0.20 -2.22
N GLN A 171 1.46 -0.09 -3.23
CA GLN A 171 2.79 0.53 -3.36
C GLN A 171 2.68 2.06 -3.48
N GLY A 172 1.72 2.54 -4.27
CA GLY A 172 1.40 3.96 -4.36
C GLY A 172 1.01 4.55 -3.02
N GLU A 173 0.11 3.88 -2.28
CA GLU A 173 -0.35 4.35 -0.97
C GLU A 173 0.81 4.48 0.02
N LEU A 174 1.72 3.50 0.07
CA LEU A 174 2.88 3.54 0.95
C LEU A 174 3.80 4.72 0.62
N GLN A 175 4.09 4.96 -0.66
CA GLN A 175 4.86 6.13 -1.09
C GLN A 175 4.15 7.44 -0.74
N ALA A 176 2.85 7.53 -1.06
CA ALA A 176 2.06 8.72 -0.81
C ALA A 176 1.92 9.02 0.68
N GLN A 177 1.79 8.00 1.55
CA GLN A 177 1.77 8.15 3.00
C GLN A 177 3.07 8.75 3.54
N ALA A 178 4.22 8.39 2.98
CA ALA A 178 5.52 8.91 3.38
C ALA A 178 5.74 10.39 2.98
N ILE A 179 5.01 10.89 1.98
CA ILE A 179 5.10 12.29 1.54
C ILE A 179 4.31 13.18 2.50
N ALA A 180 4.98 14.13 3.17
CA ALA A 180 4.29 15.16 3.94
C ALA A 180 3.55 16.11 3.00
N CYS A 181 2.27 16.36 3.25
CA CYS A 181 1.43 17.23 2.43
C CYS A 181 0.68 18.23 3.30
N GLN A 182 0.39 19.40 2.75
CA GLN A 182 -0.57 20.33 3.34
C GLN A 182 -2.01 19.83 3.14
N PRO A 183 -3.02 20.41 3.80
CA PRO A 183 -4.42 20.11 3.49
C PRO A 183 -4.76 20.45 2.04
N TYR A 184 -5.57 19.61 1.40
CA TYR A 184 -5.95 19.78 0.01
C TYR A 184 -6.65 21.12 -0.25
N ASP A 185 -6.08 21.90 -1.16
CA ASP A 185 -6.63 23.16 -1.65
C ASP A 185 -6.73 23.13 -3.17
N LYS A 186 -7.96 23.21 -3.68
CA LYS A 186 -8.25 23.13 -5.12
C LYS A 186 -7.63 24.28 -5.91
N ASN A 187 -7.61 25.50 -5.37
CA ASN A 187 -7.09 26.67 -6.08
C ASN A 187 -5.56 26.62 -6.13
N ARG A 188 -4.93 26.23 -5.00
CA ARG A 188 -3.48 26.01 -4.95
C ARG A 188 -3.06 24.88 -5.88
N PHE A 189 -3.85 23.81 -5.95
CA PHE A 189 -3.57 22.71 -6.88
C PHE A 189 -3.66 23.17 -8.34
N MET A 190 -4.68 23.95 -8.70
CA MET A 190 -4.79 24.52 -10.04
C MET A 190 -3.59 25.41 -10.41
N ALA A 191 -3.15 26.28 -9.49
CA ALA A 191 -1.95 27.10 -9.69
C ALA A 191 -0.68 26.25 -9.83
N ALA A 192 -0.55 25.20 -9.01
CA ALA A 192 0.55 24.24 -9.13
C ALA A 192 0.56 23.55 -10.50
N LEU A 193 -0.60 23.18 -11.07
CA LEU A 193 -0.67 22.58 -12.39
C LEU A 193 -0.18 23.53 -13.50
N GLU A 194 -0.47 24.83 -13.39
CA GLU A 194 0.01 25.84 -14.35
C GLU A 194 1.55 25.92 -14.33
N GLU A 195 2.15 25.90 -13.14
CA GLU A 195 3.61 25.85 -12.98
C GLU A 195 4.19 24.53 -13.52
N ILE A 196 3.59 23.39 -13.16
CA ILE A 196 4.02 22.06 -13.62
C ILE A 196 3.98 21.92 -15.14
N ARG A 197 3.03 22.57 -15.81
CA ARG A 197 2.96 22.60 -17.29
C ARG A 197 4.24 23.15 -17.91
N THR A 198 4.89 24.12 -17.26
CA THR A 198 6.16 24.70 -17.74
C THR A 198 7.33 23.73 -17.56
N LEU A 199 7.30 22.90 -16.51
CA LEU A 199 8.31 21.89 -16.20
C LEU A 199 8.37 20.75 -17.22
N THR A 200 7.39 20.66 -18.13
CA THR A 200 7.39 19.64 -19.18
C THR A 200 8.66 19.66 -20.02
N ARG A 201 9.32 20.83 -20.16
CA ARG A 201 10.57 21.00 -20.92
C ARG A 201 11.80 20.51 -20.18
N ASP A 202 11.74 20.41 -18.86
CA ASP A 202 12.88 20.07 -18.03
C ASP A 202 13.22 18.58 -18.08
N THR A 203 14.35 18.22 -17.48
CA THR A 203 14.78 16.82 -17.34
C THR A 203 14.10 16.16 -16.13
N PRO A 204 14.01 14.82 -16.08
CA PRO A 204 13.37 14.12 -14.95
C PRO A 204 14.01 14.44 -13.59
N GLN A 205 15.29 14.78 -13.56
CA GLN A 205 16.00 15.14 -12.33
C GLN A 205 15.50 16.47 -11.75
N VAL A 206 14.92 17.32 -12.58
CA VAL A 206 14.40 18.63 -12.22
C VAL A 206 12.89 18.55 -12.02
N PHE A 207 12.13 18.04 -13.00
CA PHE A 207 10.67 18.06 -12.89
C PHE A 207 10.15 17.09 -11.83
N GLU A 208 10.74 15.90 -11.64
CA GLU A 208 10.23 14.91 -10.69
C GLU A 208 10.16 15.42 -9.23
N PRO A 209 11.24 16.01 -8.66
CA PRO A 209 11.16 16.58 -7.32
C PRO A 209 10.20 17.79 -7.27
N GLU A 210 10.16 18.63 -8.30
CA GLU A 210 9.30 19.81 -8.32
C GLU A 210 7.81 19.46 -8.42
N ILE A 211 7.41 18.48 -9.26
CA ILE A 211 6.01 18.03 -9.28
C ILE A 211 5.59 17.46 -7.92
N LYS A 212 6.49 16.74 -7.22
CA LYS A 212 6.20 16.20 -5.89
C LYS A 212 6.03 17.33 -4.87
N ARG A 213 6.90 18.35 -4.91
CA ARG A 213 6.85 19.52 -4.02
C ARG A 213 5.58 20.34 -4.25
N LEU A 214 5.32 20.77 -5.49
CA LEU A 214 4.19 21.62 -5.86
C LEU A 214 2.84 20.95 -5.57
N CYS A 215 2.72 19.66 -5.89
CA CYS A 215 1.51 18.90 -5.55
C CYS A 215 1.35 18.72 -4.03
N ALA A 216 2.42 18.39 -3.29
CA ALA A 216 2.35 18.16 -1.85
C ALA A 216 1.94 19.42 -1.08
N GLU A 217 2.38 20.58 -1.54
CA GLU A 217 1.97 21.90 -1.07
C GLU A 217 0.47 22.17 -1.24
N ALA A 218 -0.17 21.55 -2.24
CA ALA A 218 -1.60 21.62 -2.49
C ALA A 218 -2.39 20.42 -1.94
N GLY A 219 -1.76 19.56 -1.14
CA GLY A 219 -2.38 18.36 -0.54
C GLY A 219 -2.49 17.14 -1.46
N VAL A 220 -1.70 17.09 -2.53
CA VAL A 220 -1.65 15.99 -3.49
C VAL A 220 -0.28 15.30 -3.43
N ALA A 221 -0.26 14.02 -3.07
CA ALA A 221 0.94 13.20 -3.07
C ALA A 221 1.10 12.48 -4.41
N VAL A 222 2.19 12.78 -5.12
CA VAL A 222 2.52 12.11 -6.40
C VAL A 222 3.42 10.90 -6.11
N ALA A 223 2.91 9.71 -6.38
CA ALA A 223 3.61 8.44 -6.26
C ALA A 223 3.95 7.89 -7.66
N LEU A 224 5.19 7.40 -7.82
CA LEU A 224 5.67 6.82 -9.07
C LEU A 224 6.02 5.36 -8.81
N VAL A 225 5.25 4.44 -9.40
CA VAL A 225 5.43 3.01 -9.21
C VAL A 225 5.63 2.31 -10.54
N LYS A 226 6.69 1.51 -10.64
CA LYS A 226 6.98 0.67 -11.83
C LYS A 226 5.76 -0.16 -12.20
N GLU A 227 5.48 -0.23 -13.50
CA GLU A 227 4.41 -1.04 -14.05
C GLU A 227 4.46 -2.47 -13.51
N MET A 228 3.31 -3.04 -13.14
CA MET A 228 3.22 -4.43 -12.67
C MET A 228 2.69 -5.34 -13.76
N LYS A 229 3.13 -6.60 -13.73
CA LYS A 229 2.59 -7.61 -14.64
C LYS A 229 1.08 -7.68 -14.48
N LYS A 230 0.38 -7.67 -15.62
CA LYS A 230 -1.08 -7.79 -15.71
C LYS A 230 -1.90 -6.61 -15.16
N VAL A 231 -1.26 -5.50 -14.81
CA VAL A 231 -1.94 -4.24 -14.46
C VAL A 231 -1.78 -3.28 -15.64
N PRO A 232 -2.82 -2.99 -16.45
CA PRO A 232 -2.66 -2.31 -17.72
C PRO A 232 -2.56 -0.78 -17.63
N TRP A 233 -2.68 -0.23 -16.42
CA TRP A 233 -2.95 1.19 -16.18
C TRP A 233 -1.75 2.08 -16.40
N ASN A 234 -2.01 3.34 -16.75
CA ASN A 234 -1.00 4.39 -16.81
C ASN A 234 -0.99 5.24 -15.52
N GLY A 235 -2.17 5.38 -14.89
CA GLY A 235 -2.34 6.17 -13.67
C GLY A 235 -3.55 5.70 -12.84
N ALA A 236 -3.60 6.20 -11.61
CA ALA A 236 -4.76 6.11 -10.74
C ALA A 236 -4.79 7.27 -9.75
N THR A 237 -5.99 7.69 -9.36
CA THR A 237 -6.23 8.73 -8.37
C THR A 237 -7.01 8.16 -7.19
N LYS A 238 -6.53 8.40 -5.96
CA LYS A 238 -7.21 7.93 -4.75
C LYS A 238 -7.13 8.96 -3.63
N TRP A 239 -8.26 9.25 -3.00
CA TRP A 239 -8.28 10.01 -1.74
C TRP A 239 -7.81 9.11 -0.59
N LEU A 240 -6.75 9.52 0.11
CA LEU A 240 -6.20 8.79 1.27
C LEU A 240 -6.84 9.24 2.59
N GLY A 241 -7.52 10.38 2.58
CA GLY A 241 -8.22 10.98 3.71
C GLY A 241 -9.03 12.19 3.24
N PRO A 242 -9.59 12.99 4.16
CA PRO A 242 -10.41 14.15 3.81
C PRO A 242 -9.63 15.25 3.07
N ASP A 243 -8.33 15.37 3.37
CA ASP A 243 -7.49 16.49 2.95
C ASP A 243 -6.21 16.06 2.21
N LYS A 244 -6.09 14.77 1.86
CA LYS A 244 -4.91 14.26 1.15
C LYS A 244 -5.32 13.34 0.00
N VAL A 245 -4.82 13.65 -1.19
CA VAL A 245 -5.09 12.91 -2.41
C VAL A 245 -3.80 12.28 -2.93
N MET A 246 -3.89 11.10 -3.51
CA MET A 246 -2.80 10.44 -4.20
C MET A 246 -3.03 10.48 -5.70
N ILE A 247 -2.02 10.92 -6.44
CA ILE A 247 -1.87 10.65 -7.87
C ILE A 247 -0.79 9.57 -8.00
N LEU A 248 -1.15 8.42 -8.55
CA LEU A 248 -0.26 7.30 -8.80
C LEU A 248 -0.02 7.21 -10.31
N LEU A 249 1.24 7.18 -10.72
CA LEU A 249 1.63 7.07 -12.13
C LEU A 249 2.62 5.92 -12.35
N CYS A 250 2.63 5.40 -13.58
CA CYS A 250 3.71 4.55 -14.08
C CYS A 250 4.25 5.06 -15.42
N LEU A 251 5.48 4.66 -15.75
CA LEU A 251 6.15 5.02 -17.01
C LEU A 251 5.86 4.04 -18.14
N ARG A 252 4.61 3.57 -18.24
CA ARG A 252 4.20 2.64 -19.29
C ARG A 252 4.29 3.27 -20.67
N GLY A 253 4.92 2.56 -21.60
CA GLY A 253 5.18 3.08 -22.95
C GLY A 253 6.28 4.14 -23.01
N LYS A 254 6.83 4.56 -21.85
CA LYS A 254 8.04 5.38 -21.66
C LYS A 254 8.11 6.72 -22.40
N GLY A 255 7.08 7.13 -23.14
CA GLY A 255 7.05 8.44 -23.80
C GLY A 255 6.67 9.54 -22.82
N GLU A 256 7.36 10.68 -22.87
CA GLU A 256 7.01 11.85 -22.07
C GLU A 256 5.59 12.35 -22.36
N ASP A 257 5.12 12.22 -23.60
CA ASP A 257 3.78 12.60 -24.04
C ASP A 257 2.70 11.85 -23.25
N LYS A 258 2.89 10.53 -23.09
CA LYS A 258 1.99 9.67 -22.34
C LYS A 258 2.06 9.93 -20.85
N PHE A 259 3.27 10.15 -20.32
CA PHE A 259 3.46 10.46 -18.91
C PHE A 259 2.74 11.76 -18.52
N TRP A 260 3.00 12.84 -19.27
CA TRP A 260 2.38 14.13 -18.99
C TRP A 260 0.87 14.08 -19.19
N PHE A 261 0.38 13.44 -20.26
CA PHE A 261 -1.05 13.25 -20.44
C PHE A 261 -1.68 12.50 -19.26
N SER A 262 -1.07 11.41 -18.80
CA SER A 262 -1.55 10.63 -17.65
C SER A 262 -1.56 11.47 -16.37
N PHE A 263 -0.49 12.24 -16.10
CA PHE A 263 -0.44 13.13 -14.94
C PHE A 263 -1.59 14.15 -14.94
N PHE A 264 -1.80 14.86 -16.05
CA PHE A 264 -2.87 15.86 -16.13
C PHE A 264 -4.27 15.23 -16.17
N HIS A 265 -4.41 14.02 -16.67
CA HIS A 265 -5.65 13.25 -16.61
C HIS A 265 -6.00 12.92 -15.15
N GLU A 266 -5.05 12.36 -14.38
CA GLU A 266 -5.24 12.11 -12.95
C GLU A 266 -5.52 13.41 -12.17
N ALA A 267 -4.83 14.50 -12.49
CA ALA A 267 -5.13 15.82 -11.93
C ALA A 267 -6.56 16.28 -12.23
N GLY A 268 -7.10 15.96 -13.41
CA GLY A 268 -8.49 16.19 -13.77
C GLY A 268 -9.47 15.48 -12.83
N HIS A 269 -9.20 14.21 -12.48
CA HIS A 269 -9.99 13.49 -11.47
C HIS A 269 -9.94 14.18 -10.10
N VAL A 270 -8.76 14.60 -9.65
CA VAL A 270 -8.59 15.32 -8.37
C VAL A 270 -9.43 16.61 -8.32
N LEU A 271 -9.51 17.35 -9.43
CA LEU A 271 -10.22 18.64 -9.50
C LEU A 271 -11.74 18.51 -9.62
N HIS A 272 -12.22 17.49 -10.32
CA HIS A 272 -13.61 17.42 -10.78
C HIS A 272 -14.45 16.32 -10.14
N ASP A 273 -13.81 15.32 -9.53
CA ASP A 273 -14.52 14.16 -8.99
C ASP A 273 -14.61 14.17 -7.46
N LYS A 274 -15.45 13.28 -6.92
CA LYS A 274 -15.81 13.27 -5.48
C LYS A 274 -14.72 12.61 -4.64
N LYS A 275 -14.59 13.06 -3.38
CA LYS A 275 -13.57 12.62 -2.41
C LYS A 275 -13.59 11.13 -2.01
N LYS A 276 -14.55 10.31 -2.46
CA LYS A 276 -14.72 8.92 -2.01
C LYS A 276 -14.31 7.88 -3.05
N ASP A 277 -13.84 8.32 -4.19
CA ASP A 277 -13.74 7.45 -5.35
C ASP A 277 -12.25 7.16 -5.64
N LEU A 278 -11.94 5.88 -5.90
CA LEU A 278 -10.71 5.47 -6.57
C LEU A 278 -10.99 5.53 -8.08
N PHE A 279 -10.15 6.24 -8.82
CA PHE A 279 -10.18 6.33 -10.28
C PHE A 279 -8.95 5.67 -10.86
N VAL A 280 -9.10 4.95 -11.96
CA VAL A 280 -8.04 4.14 -12.56
C VAL A 280 -8.11 4.26 -14.06
N ASN A 281 -7.08 4.84 -14.67
CA ASN A 281 -7.01 5.01 -16.11
C ASN A 281 -6.69 3.67 -16.81
N ASP A 282 -7.74 3.00 -17.29
CA ASP A 282 -7.67 1.74 -18.06
C ASP A 282 -7.88 1.92 -19.57
N GLY A 283 -8.07 3.16 -20.03
CA GLY A 283 -8.28 3.51 -21.44
C GLY A 283 -9.70 3.26 -21.97
N ASN A 284 -10.68 2.96 -21.11
CA ASN A 284 -12.07 2.74 -21.52
C ASN A 284 -12.88 4.05 -21.55
N CYS A 285 -13.26 4.49 -22.75
CA CYS A 285 -13.87 5.80 -23.04
C CYS A 285 -15.40 5.88 -22.82
N GLY A 286 -15.97 5.05 -21.95
CA GLY A 286 -17.44 4.95 -21.78
C GLY A 286 -18.04 5.76 -20.62
N ASP A 287 -17.22 6.43 -19.81
CA ASP A 287 -17.66 7.13 -18.58
C ASP A 287 -17.47 8.65 -18.71
N ARG A 288 -18.50 9.41 -18.32
CA ARG A 288 -18.47 10.89 -18.28
C ARG A 288 -17.36 11.44 -17.39
N SER A 289 -16.89 10.71 -16.36
CA SER A 289 -15.72 11.13 -15.56
C SER A 289 -14.44 11.07 -16.37
N GLU A 290 -14.18 9.93 -17.01
CA GLU A 290 -13.00 9.70 -17.87
C GLU A 290 -12.97 10.70 -19.03
N GLU A 291 -14.13 10.94 -19.68
CA GLU A 291 -14.24 11.96 -20.72
C GLU A 291 -13.90 13.38 -20.22
N ARG A 292 -14.29 13.71 -18.98
CA ARG A 292 -13.95 15.01 -18.37
C ARG A 292 -12.46 15.11 -18.06
N ALA A 293 -11.86 14.05 -17.51
CA ALA A 293 -10.44 14.00 -17.21
C ALA A 293 -9.59 14.07 -18.49
N ASP A 294 -9.95 13.31 -19.53
CA ASP A 294 -9.32 13.36 -20.85
C ASP A 294 -9.44 14.74 -21.50
N LYS A 295 -10.62 15.36 -21.42
CA LYS A 295 -10.85 16.70 -21.93
C LYS A 295 -10.03 17.73 -21.17
N PHE A 296 -9.97 17.62 -19.85
CA PHE A 296 -9.15 18.50 -19.00
C PHE A 296 -7.68 18.39 -19.39
N ALA A 297 -7.12 17.18 -19.40
CA ALA A 297 -5.71 16.96 -19.74
C ALA A 297 -5.36 17.47 -21.14
N THR A 298 -6.22 17.17 -22.10
CA THR A 298 -6.11 17.66 -23.48
C THR A 298 -6.06 19.18 -23.54
N GLU A 299 -7.06 19.86 -22.98
CA GLU A 299 -7.20 21.31 -23.11
C GLU A 299 -6.13 22.05 -22.31
N PHE A 300 -5.74 21.51 -21.15
CA PHE A 300 -4.74 22.10 -20.27
C PHE A 300 -3.34 22.06 -20.89
N LEU A 301 -2.96 20.92 -21.50
CA LEU A 301 -1.67 20.81 -22.19
C LEU A 301 -1.64 21.66 -23.46
N ILE A 302 -2.60 21.45 -24.35
CA ILE A 302 -2.69 22.13 -25.65
C ILE A 302 -4.15 22.49 -25.95
N PRO A 303 -4.51 23.78 -25.88
CA PRO A 303 -5.87 24.22 -26.17
C PRO A 303 -6.36 23.77 -27.55
N ALA A 304 -7.63 23.34 -27.66
CA ALA A 304 -8.17 22.74 -28.87
C ALA A 304 -8.08 23.64 -30.12
N LYS A 305 -7.96 24.97 -29.94
CA LYS A 305 -7.75 25.94 -31.04
C LYS A 305 -6.48 25.66 -31.87
N TYR A 306 -5.48 24.98 -31.31
CA TYR A 306 -4.25 24.61 -32.03
C TYR A 306 -4.38 23.30 -32.82
N ASN A 307 -5.51 22.56 -32.72
CA ASN A 307 -5.65 21.26 -33.36
C ASN A 307 -5.54 21.30 -34.89
N SER A 308 -6.03 22.37 -35.54
CA SER A 308 -5.90 22.55 -36.99
C SER A 308 -4.43 22.77 -37.37
N THR A 309 -3.77 23.73 -36.73
CA THR A 309 -2.34 24.01 -36.90
C THR A 309 -1.49 22.77 -36.71
N ILE A 310 -1.79 21.97 -35.68
CA ILE A 310 -1.07 20.73 -35.41
C ILE A 310 -1.23 19.73 -36.56
N LYS A 311 -2.45 19.49 -37.06
CA LYS A 311 -2.67 18.54 -38.18
C LYS A 311 -1.95 18.96 -39.47
N ASP A 312 -1.67 20.24 -39.62
CA ASP A 312 -1.00 20.80 -40.78
C ASP A 312 0.53 20.86 -40.68
N LEU A 313 1.11 20.51 -39.52
CA LEU A 313 2.56 20.39 -39.36
C LEU A 313 3.15 19.40 -40.38
N ARG A 314 4.25 19.80 -41.01
CA ARG A 314 4.96 19.02 -42.04
C ARG A 314 6.42 18.74 -41.67
N SER A 315 6.98 19.50 -40.74
CA SER A 315 8.41 19.43 -40.41
C SER A 315 8.68 19.46 -38.91
N ARG A 316 9.84 18.91 -38.52
CA ARG A 316 10.35 18.91 -37.15
C ARG A 316 10.47 20.32 -36.57
N SER A 317 10.92 21.28 -37.39
CA SER A 317 11.08 22.68 -36.99
C SER A 317 9.76 23.33 -36.60
N GLU A 318 8.68 23.05 -37.33
CA GLU A 318 7.35 23.59 -37.01
C GLU A 318 6.81 23.01 -35.70
N VAL A 319 7.06 21.73 -35.40
CA VAL A 319 6.69 21.12 -34.11
C VAL A 319 7.39 21.83 -32.95
N ILE A 320 8.70 22.06 -33.09
CA ILE A 320 9.52 22.72 -32.06
C ILE A 320 9.06 24.17 -31.87
N GLN A 321 8.85 24.91 -32.96
CA GLN A 321 8.37 26.29 -32.91
C GLN A 321 7.03 26.39 -32.17
N LEU A 322 6.07 25.53 -32.49
CA LEU A 322 4.78 25.53 -31.80
C LEU A 322 4.92 25.14 -30.31
N ALA A 323 5.82 24.21 -29.99
CA ALA A 323 6.10 23.85 -28.60
C ALA A 323 6.72 25.01 -27.80
N ASP A 324 7.60 25.79 -28.43
CA ASP A 324 8.19 27.01 -27.86
C ASP A 324 7.13 28.10 -27.64
N GLU A 325 6.25 28.33 -28.62
CA GLU A 325 5.11 29.26 -28.49
C GLU A 325 4.16 28.88 -27.34
N LEU A 326 3.98 27.57 -27.11
CA LEU A 326 3.10 27.04 -26.05
C LEU A 326 3.79 26.88 -24.69
N GLY A 327 5.13 27.03 -24.64
CA GLY A 327 5.92 26.82 -23.43
C GLY A 327 5.94 25.37 -22.92
N ILE A 328 5.88 24.38 -23.82
CA ILE A 328 5.85 22.95 -23.46
C ILE A 328 6.92 22.14 -24.19
N ALA A 329 7.08 20.86 -23.84
CA ALA A 329 7.99 19.96 -24.54
C ALA A 329 7.52 19.63 -25.97
N PRO A 330 8.42 19.59 -26.98
CA PRO A 330 8.09 19.17 -28.35
C PRO A 330 7.45 17.78 -28.44
N GLY A 331 7.84 16.85 -27.57
CA GLY A 331 7.26 15.51 -27.52
C GLY A 331 5.76 15.51 -27.24
N ILE A 332 5.24 16.48 -26.47
CA ILE A 332 3.80 16.60 -26.19
C ILE A 332 3.04 17.03 -27.46
N VAL A 333 3.59 17.99 -28.21
CA VAL A 333 3.02 18.41 -29.51
C VAL A 333 3.07 17.26 -30.52
N ALA A 334 4.17 16.52 -30.57
CA ALA A 334 4.31 15.33 -31.40
C ALA A 334 3.25 14.26 -31.02
N GLY A 335 3.08 13.95 -29.73
CA GLY A 335 2.05 13.03 -29.26
C GLY A 335 0.63 13.48 -29.64
N ARG A 336 0.34 14.79 -29.52
CA ARG A 336 -0.93 15.37 -29.97
C ARG A 336 -1.13 15.22 -31.48
N TYR A 337 -0.10 15.46 -32.29
CA TYR A 337 -0.13 15.23 -33.73
C TYR A 337 -0.46 13.77 -34.07
N GLN A 338 0.24 12.82 -33.45
CA GLN A 338 0.04 11.39 -33.70
C GLN A 338 -1.39 10.97 -33.33
N PHE A 339 -1.92 11.47 -32.21
CA PHE A 339 -3.30 11.20 -31.78
C PHE A 339 -4.35 11.75 -32.75
N LEU A 340 -4.17 12.99 -33.23
CA LEU A 340 -5.11 13.69 -34.13
C LEU A 340 -5.10 13.15 -35.56
N THR A 341 -3.95 12.68 -36.04
CA THR A 341 -3.75 12.21 -37.42
C THR A 341 -3.73 10.69 -37.56
N LYS A 342 -3.63 9.96 -36.43
CA LYS A 342 -3.43 8.51 -36.36
C LYS A 342 -2.14 8.03 -37.02
N ARG A 343 -1.14 8.91 -37.18
CA ARG A 343 0.18 8.62 -37.76
C ARG A 343 1.24 8.49 -36.68
N TRP A 344 1.37 7.30 -36.08
CA TRP A 344 2.22 7.07 -34.90
C TRP A 344 3.73 7.08 -35.16
N ASP A 345 4.17 6.96 -36.41
CA ASP A 345 5.60 6.95 -36.77
C ASP A 345 6.19 8.36 -36.97
N TYR A 346 5.34 9.38 -37.08
CA TYR A 346 5.76 10.75 -37.37
C TYR A 346 6.22 11.47 -36.10
N PHE A 347 7.33 12.21 -36.22
CA PHE A 347 7.93 13.01 -35.14
C PHE A 347 8.25 12.23 -33.85
N LYS A 348 8.35 10.90 -33.95
CA LYS A 348 8.62 10.02 -32.81
C LYS A 348 9.98 10.30 -32.17
N ASP A 349 10.94 10.79 -32.95
CA ASP A 349 12.25 11.24 -32.50
C ASP A 349 12.20 12.45 -31.56
N LEU A 350 11.11 13.22 -31.59
CA LEU A 350 10.89 14.35 -30.68
C LEU A 350 10.32 13.94 -29.33
N ILE A 351 9.80 12.72 -29.19
CA ILE A 351 9.23 12.22 -27.94
C ILE A 351 10.37 11.65 -27.09
N ARG A 352 10.71 12.34 -26.01
CA ARG A 352 11.76 11.85 -25.09
C ARG A 352 11.30 10.59 -24.36
N GLY A 353 12.20 9.62 -24.28
CA GLY A 353 12.04 8.43 -23.45
C GLY A 353 12.32 8.72 -21.98
N LEU A 354 11.42 8.28 -21.10
CA LEU A 354 11.57 8.32 -19.65
C LEU A 354 11.96 6.93 -19.13
N GLU A 355 12.86 6.92 -18.15
CA GLU A 355 13.39 5.69 -17.56
C GLU A 355 13.37 5.77 -16.04
N TRP A 356 13.10 4.63 -15.42
CA TRP A 356 13.25 4.46 -13.98
C TRP A 356 14.74 4.50 -13.62
N ARG A 357 15.13 5.40 -12.72
CA ARG A 357 16.46 5.41 -12.13
C ARG A 357 16.50 4.65 -10.82
#